data_AF-A0A450SMP3-F1
#
_entry.id   AF-A0A450SMP3-F1
#
_cell.length_a   1.000
_cell.length_b   1.000
_cell.length_c   1.000
_cell.angle_alpha   90.00
_cell.angle_beta   90.00
_cell.angle_gamma   90.00
#
_symmetry.space_group_name_H-M   'P 1'
#
loop_
_entity.id
_entity.type
_entity.pdbx_description
1 polymer ?
#
loop_
_entity_poly.entity_id
_entity_poly.type
_entity_poly.pdbx_seq_one_letter_code
_entity_poly.pdbx_strand_id
1 'polypeptide(L)' 'MLGLNRTLRVLVVCHCYRENNSLIRIISARKADKNEQLVYWRGVDP' A
#
# COMPACT_ATOMS: atom_id res chain seq x y z
N MET A 1 2.23 -0.93 3.45
CA MET A 1 2.53 -0.14 2.23
C MET A 1 1.29 0.60 1.76
N LEU A 2 1.45 1.78 1.14
CA LEU A 2 0.38 2.52 0.46
C LEU A 2 0.53 2.35 -1.05
N GLY A 3 -0.58 2.24 -1.78
CA GLY A 3 -0.55 2.10 -3.25
C GLY A 3 -1.88 2.45 -3.91
N LEU A 4 -1.90 2.56 -5.24
CA LEU A 4 -3.11 2.78 -6.03
C LEU A 4 -3.65 1.48 -6.59
N ASN A 5 -4.97 1.32 -6.59
CA ASN A 5 -5.64 0.24 -7.33
C ASN A 5 -6.04 0.69 -8.74
N ARG A 6 -6.62 -0.24 -9.54
CA ARG A 6 -7.09 0.04 -10.93
C ARG A 6 -8.15 1.16 -11.02
N THR A 7 -8.88 1.42 -9.95
CA THR A 7 -9.87 2.51 -9.87
C THR A 7 -9.32 3.79 -9.22
N LEU A 8 -7.98 3.93 -9.17
CA LEU A 8 -7.27 5.11 -8.65
C LEU A 8 -7.61 5.43 -7.18
N ARG A 9 -7.96 4.42 -6.39
CA ARG A 9 -8.13 4.55 -4.93
C ARG A 9 -6.83 4.19 -4.24
N VAL A 10 -6.41 5.04 -3.30
CA VAL A 10 -5.29 4.71 -2.41
C VAL A 10 -5.74 3.60 -1.45
N LEU A 11 -4.92 2.57 -1.35
CA LEU A 11 -5.08 1.42 -0.47
C LEU A 11 -3.94 1.35 0.52
N VAL A 12 -4.26 0.94 1.75
CA VAL A 12 -3.27 0.38 2.68
C VAL A 12 -3.22 -1.12 2.44
N VAL A 13 -2.02 -1.63 2.22
CA VAL A 13 -1.74 -3.05 1.97
C VAL A 13 -0.78 -3.57 3.04
N CYS A 14 -1.15 -4.66 3.70
CA CYS A 14 -0.27 -5.47 4.53
C CYS A 14 0.13 -6.70 3.73
N HIS A 15 1.43 -6.92 3.57
CA HIS A 15 1.98 -8.06 2.86
C HIS A 15 3.18 -8.63 3.61
N CYS A 16 3.51 -9.88 3.30
CA CYS A 16 4.78 -10.47 3.69
C CYS A 16 5.51 -11.02 2.47
N TYR A 17 6.84 -11.03 2.57
CA TYR A 17 7.70 -11.71 1.62
C TYR A 17 7.92 -13.16 2.04
N ARG A 18 8.00 -14.06 1.05
CA ARG A 18 8.33 -15.47 1.19
C ARG A 18 9.39 -15.87 0.17
N GLU A 19 9.96 -17.06 0.35
CA GLU A 19 10.92 -17.68 -0.57
C GLU A 19 12.00 -16.71 -1.04
N ASN A 20 12.83 -16.26 -0.08
CA ASN A 20 13.92 -15.31 -0.34
C ASN A 20 13.46 -14.05 -1.12
N ASN A 21 12.34 -13.46 -0.69
CA ASN A 21 11.76 -12.25 -1.28
C ASN A 21 11.19 -12.40 -2.72
N SER A 22 11.12 -13.61 -3.26
CA SER A 22 10.58 -13.85 -4.62
C SER A 22 9.04 -13.88 -4.67
N LEU A 23 8.39 -14.13 -3.54
CA LEU A 23 6.94 -14.21 -3.43
C LEU A 23 6.40 -13.17 -2.47
N ILE A 24 5.38 -12.42 -2.91
CA ILE A 24 4.63 -11.49 -2.07
C ILE A 24 3.26 -12.10 -1.77
N ARG A 25 2.94 -12.31 -0.50
CA ARG A 25 1.59 -12.67 -0.06
C ARG A 25 0.90 -11.42 0.48
N ILE A 26 -0.19 -11.01 -0.18
CA ILE A 26 -1.10 -10.00 0.36
C ILE A 26 -1.91 -10.63 1.49
N ILE A 27 -1.86 -10.02 2.67
CA ILE A 27 -2.59 -10.45 3.87
C ILE A 27 -3.89 -9.67 3.95
N SER A 28 -3.83 -8.35 3.77
CA SER A 28 -5.00 -7.48 3.74
C SER A 28 -4.79 -6.29 2.82
N ALA A 29 -5.89 -5.80 2.26
CA ALA A 29 -5.95 -4.55 1.52
C ALA A 29 -7.25 -3.84 1.88
N ARG A 30 -7.16 -2.57 2.26
CA ARG A 30 -8.33 -1.73 2.52
C ARG A 30 -8.17 -0.36 1.91
N LYS A 31 -9.29 0.35 1.69
CA LYS A 31 -9.26 1.77 1.31
C LYS A 31 -8.50 2.56 2.39
N ALA A 32 -7.56 3.40 1.95
CA ALA A 32 -6.87 4.33 2.82
C ALA A 32 -7.85 5.41 3.32
N ASP A 33 -7.70 5.83 4.57
CA ASP A 33 -8.44 6.98 5.06
C ASP A 33 -7.89 8.30 4.50
N LYS A 34 -8.48 9.44 4.89
CA LYS A 34 -8.07 10.76 4.39
C LYS A 34 -6.62 11.11 4.76
N ASN A 35 -6.18 10.76 5.97
CA ASN A 35 -4.83 11.08 6.44
C ASN A 35 -3.79 10.21 5.75
N GLU A 36 -4.08 8.92 5.58
CA GLU A 36 -3.22 7.98 4.86
C GLU A 36 -3.11 8.32 3.37
N GLN A 37 -4.20 8.76 2.75
CA GLN A 37 -4.17 9.31 1.39
C GLN A 37 -3.22 10.50 1.29
N LEU A 38 -3.26 11.42 2.26
CA LEU A 38 -2.34 12.57 2.28
C LEU A 38 -0.88 12.11 2.36
N VAL A 39 -0.57 11.07 3.14
CA VAL A 39 0.79 10.51 3.20
C VAL A 39 1.23 9.97 1.84
N TYR A 40 0.35 9.27 1.12
CA TYR A 40 0.66 8.77 -0.24
C TYR A 40 0.93 9.93 -1.22
N TRP A 41 0.11 10.98 -1.20
CA TRP A 41 0.19 12.08 -2.16
C TRP A 41 1.25 13.13 -1.85
N ARG A 42 1.58 13.35 -0.58
CA ARG A 42 2.67 14.26 -0.20
C ARG A 42 4.04 13.72 -0.61
N GLY A 43 4.14 12.42 -0.89
CA GLY A 43 5.43 11.75 -1.02
C GLY A 43 6.11 11.65 0.35
N VAL A 44 7.05 10.73 0.47
CA VAL A 44 8.06 10.81 1.53
C VAL A 44 9.04 11.86 1.02
N ASP A 45 8.93 13.10 1.48
CA ASP A 45 10.05 14.03 1.37
C ASP A 45 11.25 13.36 2.08
N PRO A 46 12.46 13.41 1.49
CA PRO A 46 13.63 12.69 1.96
C PRO A 46 14.05 13.05 3.40
#